data_AF-A0A143XT54-F1
#
_entry.id   AF-A0A143XT54-F1
#
_cell.length_a   1.000
_cell.length_b   1.000
_cell.length_c   1.000
_cell.angle_alpha   90.00
_cell.angle_beta   90.00
_cell.angle_gamma   90.00
#
_symmetry.space_group_name_H-M   'P 1'
#
loop_
_entity.id
_entity.type
_entity.pdbx_description
1 polymer ?
#
loop_
_entity_poly.entity_id
_entity_poly.type
_entity_poly.pdbx_seq_one_letter_code
_entity_poly.pdbx_strand_id
1 'polypeptide(L)'
;MSEIIQSITGYKVEVCGDVEVLFPCPCCGFRTLTESYNPIEGTGYDICPYCNWEDDGTIDANTYRSINRGSIADYRQKIQENFNQYYINKWIKDSF
;
A
#
# COMPACT_ATOMS: atom_id res chain seq x y z
N MET A 1 -4.87 -6.31 16.81
CA MET A 1 -5.85 -5.21 17.03
C MET A 1 -6.63 -5.38 18.33
N SER A 2 -7.10 -6.57 18.69
CA SER A 2 -7.77 -6.85 19.99
C SER A 2 -6.97 -6.38 21.21
N GLU A 3 -5.65 -6.61 21.22
CA GLU A 3 -4.74 -6.17 22.29
C GLU A 3 -4.70 -4.64 22.47
N ILE A 4 -4.70 -3.89 21.35
CA ILE A 4 -4.71 -2.41 21.37
C ILE A 4 -6.04 -1.91 21.94
N ILE A 5 -7.16 -2.47 21.48
CA ILE A 5 -8.49 -2.08 21.97
C ILE A 5 -8.64 -2.41 23.46
N GLN A 6 -8.16 -3.56 23.91
CA GLN A 6 -8.16 -3.90 25.33
C GLN A 6 -7.32 -2.91 26.15
N SER A 7 -6.15 -2.52 25.65
CA SER A 7 -5.29 -1.55 26.34
C SER A 7 -5.95 -0.17 26.49
N ILE A 8 -6.74 0.25 25.50
CA ILE A 8 -7.42 1.56 25.51
C ILE A 8 -8.70 1.53 26.34
N THR A 9 -9.48 0.45 26.22
CA THR A 9 -10.85 0.40 26.76
C THR A 9 -10.96 -0.38 28.07
N GLY A 10 -9.96 -1.19 28.41
CA GLY A 10 -9.99 -2.12 29.56
C GLY A 10 -10.83 -3.38 29.33
N TYR A 11 -11.60 -3.45 28.23
CA TYR A 11 -12.44 -4.59 27.92
C TYR A 11 -11.69 -5.64 27.11
N LYS A 12 -11.89 -6.91 27.44
CA LYS A 12 -11.43 -8.02 26.60
C LYS A 12 -12.33 -8.08 25.37
N VAL A 13 -11.78 -7.74 24.21
CA VAL A 13 -12.51 -7.69 22.93
C VAL A 13 -12.03 -8.81 22.02
N GLU A 14 -12.98 -9.54 21.45
CA GLU A 14 -12.76 -10.46 20.34
C GLU A 14 -13.07 -9.75 19.03
N VAL A 15 -12.21 -9.94 18.03
CA VAL A 15 -12.41 -9.41 16.68
C VAL A 15 -12.73 -10.60 15.78
N CYS A 16 -13.96 -10.67 15.28
CA CYS A 16 -14.44 -11.75 14.41
C CYS A 16 -14.51 -11.27 12.95
N GLY A 17 -14.15 -12.14 12.00
CA GLY A 17 -14.20 -11.87 10.56
C GLY A 17 -12.95 -12.35 9.83
N ASP A 18 -13.03 -12.42 8.51
CA ASP A 18 -11.89 -12.77 7.65
C ASP A 18 -10.96 -11.57 7.49
N VAL A 19 -9.65 -11.84 7.48
CA VAL A 19 -8.64 -10.81 7.21
C VAL A 19 -8.61 -10.56 5.70
N GLU A 20 -8.86 -9.31 5.29
CA GLU A 20 -8.68 -8.90 3.90
C GLU A 20 -7.21 -9.10 3.48
N VAL A 21 -7.00 -9.80 2.37
CA VAL A 21 -5.67 -10.02 1.81
C VAL A 21 -5.36 -8.86 0.87
N LEU A 22 -4.40 -8.04 1.26
CA LEU A 22 -3.91 -6.93 0.44
C LEU A 22 -2.55 -7.25 -0.18
N PHE A 23 -2.36 -6.75 -1.41
CA PHE A 23 -1.17 -6.90 -2.23
C PHE A 23 -0.23 -5.69 -2.10
N PRO A 24 1.10 -5.92 -2.21
CA PRO A 24 2.09 -4.86 -2.07
C PRO A 24 2.04 -3.89 -3.25
N CYS A 25 2.05 -2.59 -2.96
CA CYS A 25 2.25 -1.57 -3.98
C CYS A 25 3.68 -1.63 -4.55
N PRO A 26 3.88 -1.67 -5.89
CA PRO A 26 5.20 -1.76 -6.50
C PRO A 26 6.07 -0.53 -6.20
N CYS A 27 5.45 0.61 -5.93
CA CYS A 27 6.16 1.83 -5.59
C CYS A 27 6.68 1.82 -4.13
N CYS A 28 5.80 1.68 -3.14
CA CYS A 28 6.16 1.91 -1.73
C CYS A 28 6.36 0.64 -0.88
N GLY A 29 5.89 -0.51 -1.37
CA GLY A 29 5.97 -1.81 -0.68
C GLY A 29 4.94 -2.04 0.41
N PHE A 30 4.09 -1.06 0.73
CA PHE A 30 2.98 -1.30 1.65
C PHE A 30 1.90 -2.14 0.98
N ARG A 31 1.33 -3.09 1.73
CA ARG A 31 0.17 -3.87 1.32
C ARG A 31 -1.08 -3.00 1.37
N THR A 32 -1.48 -2.50 0.21
CA THR A 32 -2.59 -1.54 0.08
C THR A 32 -3.51 -1.80 -1.09
N LEU A 33 -3.10 -2.66 -2.02
CA LEU A 33 -3.88 -2.96 -3.21
C LEU A 33 -4.83 -4.12 -2.91
N THR A 34 -6.07 -4.03 -3.33
CA THR A 34 -7.08 -5.08 -3.22
C THR A 34 -6.88 -6.16 -4.28
N GLU A 35 -6.23 -5.82 -5.39
CA GLU A 35 -5.86 -6.73 -6.46
C GLU A 35 -4.48 -6.34 -7.03
N SER A 36 -3.72 -7.31 -7.55
CA SER A 36 -2.46 -7.04 -8.29
C SER A 36 -2.76 -6.85 -9.77
N TYR A 37 -2.03 -5.96 -10.44
CA TYR A 37 -2.16 -5.78 -11.88
C TYR A 37 -2.11 -7.09 -12.66
N ASN A 38 -3.12 -7.31 -13.52
CA ASN A 38 -3.21 -8.46 -14.39
C ASN A 38 -3.55 -8.02 -15.84
N PRO A 39 -2.60 -8.09 -16.78
CA PRO A 39 -2.84 -7.67 -18.16
C PRO A 39 -3.71 -8.63 -18.96
N ILE A 40 -3.83 -9.89 -18.54
CA ILE A 40 -4.63 -10.91 -19.22
C ILE A 40 -6.11 -10.70 -18.89
N GLU A 41 -6.42 -10.49 -17.61
CA GLU A 41 -7.78 -10.26 -17.13
C GLU A 41 -8.21 -8.78 -17.29
N GLY A 42 -7.25 -7.86 -17.43
CA GLY A 42 -7.52 -6.43 -17.51
C GLY A 42 -7.98 -5.82 -16.19
N THR A 43 -7.38 -6.26 -15.08
CA THR A 43 -7.75 -5.88 -13.70
C THR A 43 -6.54 -5.46 -12.87
N GLY A 44 -6.75 -5.08 -11.60
CA GLY A 44 -5.67 -4.69 -10.68
C GLY A 44 -5.06 -3.31 -10.91
N TYR A 45 -5.85 -2.33 -11.34
CA TYR A 45 -5.43 -0.92 -11.53
C TYR A 45 -5.60 -0.05 -10.28
N ASP A 46 -5.33 -0.62 -9.11
CA ASP A 46 -5.58 0.04 -7.83
C ASP A 46 -4.60 1.20 -7.60
N ILE A 47 -5.11 2.30 -7.04
CA ILE A 47 -4.29 3.44 -6.61
C ILE A 47 -3.89 3.25 -5.15
N CYS A 48 -2.59 3.17 -4.88
CA CYS A 48 -2.07 3.04 -3.53
C CYS A 48 -2.43 4.27 -2.67
N PRO A 49 -3.25 4.14 -1.60
CA PRO A 49 -3.65 5.26 -0.75
C PRO A 49 -2.51 5.86 0.10
N TYR A 50 -1.34 5.23 0.12
CA TYR A 50 -0.16 5.77 0.81
C TYR A 50 0.70 6.65 -0.10
N CYS A 51 1.05 6.16 -1.29
CA CYS A 51 1.97 6.86 -2.19
C CYS A 51 1.32 7.46 -3.44
N ASN A 52 0.04 7.15 -3.70
CA ASN A 52 -0.74 7.59 -4.86
C ASN A 52 -0.22 7.07 -6.21
N TRP A 53 0.50 5.95 -6.22
CA TRP A 53 0.87 5.24 -7.45
C TRP A 53 -0.28 4.30 -7.86
N GLU A 54 -0.75 4.40 -9.09
CA GLU A 54 -1.66 3.44 -9.74
C GLU A 54 -0.86 2.23 -10.23
N ASP A 55 -1.26 1.03 -9.82
CA ASP A 55 -0.64 -0.21 -10.30
C ASP A 55 -0.98 -0.44 -11.78
N ASP A 56 -0.01 -0.15 -12.63
CA ASP A 56 -0.13 -0.26 -14.07
C ASP A 56 0.84 -1.31 -14.64
N GLY A 57 1.30 -2.22 -13.77
CA GLY A 57 2.26 -3.29 -14.08
C GLY A 57 3.72 -2.84 -14.16
N THR A 58 4.02 -1.58 -13.83
CA THR A 58 5.42 -1.09 -13.83
C THR A 58 6.22 -1.70 -12.69
N ILE A 59 7.34 -2.33 -13.03
CA ILE A 59 8.33 -2.83 -12.06
C ILE A 59 9.67 -2.09 -12.12
N ASP A 60 10.02 -1.50 -13.27
CA ASP A 60 11.23 -0.70 -13.40
C ASP A 60 11.05 0.68 -12.75
N ALA A 61 11.90 0.97 -11.77
CA ALA A 61 11.77 2.15 -10.95
C ALA A 61 11.97 3.47 -11.73
N ASN A 62 12.71 3.44 -12.84
CA ASN A 62 13.08 4.62 -13.59
C ASN A 62 12.17 4.89 -14.81
N THR A 63 11.24 3.97 -15.11
CA THR A 63 10.32 4.14 -16.24
C THR A 63 9.29 5.23 -15.91
N TYR A 64 9.20 6.24 -16.78
CA TYR A 64 8.17 7.27 -16.69
C TYR A 64 6.83 6.72 -17.17
N ARG A 65 5.79 6.85 -16.34
CA ARG A 65 4.42 6.44 -16.68
C ARG A 65 3.51 7.67 -16.74
N SER A 66 2.83 7.85 -17.87
CA SER A 66 1.95 9.01 -18.10
C SER A 66 0.77 9.05 -17.14
N ILE A 67 0.18 7.89 -16.83
CA ILE A 67 -0.95 7.77 -15.88
C ILE A 67 -0.56 8.23 -14.47
N ASN A 68 0.65 7.86 -14.05
CA ASN A 68 1.24 8.26 -12.77
C ASN A 68 1.97 9.61 -12.83
N ARG A 69 2.12 10.22 -14.02
CA ARG A 69 2.84 11.48 -14.24
C ARG A 69 4.25 11.50 -13.63
N GLY A 70 4.93 10.36 -13.63
CA GLY A 70 6.23 10.18 -12.99
C GLY A 70 6.73 8.74 -13.04
N SER A 71 7.90 8.52 -12.47
CA SER A 71 8.49 7.21 -12.22
C SER A 71 8.31 6.79 -10.76
N ILE A 72 8.46 5.50 -10.47
CA ILE A 72 8.47 4.99 -9.08
C ILE A 72 9.59 5.65 -8.27
N ALA A 73 10.75 5.90 -8.88
CA ALA A 73 11.86 6.60 -8.25
C ALA A 73 11.46 8.01 -7.78
N ASP A 74 10.76 8.79 -8.61
CA ASP A 74 10.26 10.12 -8.25
C ASP A 74 9.33 10.06 -7.03
N TYR A 75 8.45 9.05 -6.98
CA TYR A 75 7.51 8.86 -5.88
C TYR A 75 8.23 8.44 -4.60
N ARG A 76 9.19 7.51 -4.69
CA ARG A 76 10.02 7.08 -3.55
C ARG A 76 10.79 8.26 -2.96
N GLN A 77 11.34 9.16 -3.79
CA GLN A 77 11.98 10.38 -3.33
C GLN A 77 11.00 11.29 -2.58
N LYS A 78 9.82 11.56 -3.14
CA LYS A 78 8.79 12.41 -2.49
C LYS A 78 8.35 11.87 -1.13
N ILE A 79 8.26 10.55 -0.98
CA ILE A 79 7.93 9.90 0.31
C ILE A 79 9.05 10.13 1.34
N GLN A 80 10.32 10.05 0.92
CA GLN A 80 11.46 10.31 1.80
C GLN A 80 11.48 11.77 2.27
N GLU A 81 11.16 12.71 1.38
CA GLU A 81 11.08 14.14 1.69
C GLU A 81 9.88 14.47 2.59
N ASN A 82 8.74 13.79 2.39
CA ASN A 82 7.48 14.07 3.08
C ASN A 82 6.96 12.82 3.81
N PHE A 83 7.78 12.29 4.72
CA PHE A 83 7.43 11.08 5.45
C PHE A 83 6.20 11.29 6.35
N ASN A 84 5.10 10.61 6.03
CA ASN A 84 3.88 10.71 6.81
C ASN A 84 3.84 9.65 7.93
N GLN A 85 4.07 10.12 9.16
CA GLN A 85 4.13 9.28 10.36
C GLN A 85 2.81 8.57 10.71
N TYR A 86 1.66 9.06 10.23
CA TYR A 86 0.36 8.51 10.59
C TYR A 86 0.04 7.19 9.87
N TYR A 87 0.80 6.83 8.83
CA TYR A 87 0.56 5.62 8.04
C TYR A 87 1.43 4.41 8.44
N ILE A 88 2.45 4.60 9.28
CA ILE A 88 3.45 3.56 9.59
C ILE A 88 2.82 2.28 10.16
N ASN A 89 1.74 2.42 10.92
CA ASN A 89 1.09 1.30 11.61
C ASN A 89 -0.20 0.84 10.95
N LYS A 90 -0.63 1.48 9.85
CA LYS A 90 -1.89 1.12 9.17
C LYS A 90 -1.70 -0.11 8.28
N TRP A 91 -0.58 -0.19 7.57
CA TRP A 91 -0.35 -1.20 6.54
C TRP A 91 0.94 -1.96 6.81
N ILE A 92 0.92 -3.27 6.56
CA ILE A 92 2.11 -4.11 6.61
C ILE A 92 2.99 -3.78 5.40
N LYS A 93 4.30 -3.62 5.61
CA LYS A 93 5.27 -3.34 4.55
C LYS A 93 6.04 -4.60 4.20
N ASP A 94 6.11 -4.92 2.92
CA ASP A 94 6.97 -6.00 2.42
C ASP A 94 8.41 -5.49 2.26
N SER A 95 9.38 -6.34 2.61
CA SER A 95 10.80 -6.12 2.32
C SER A 95 11.06 -6.54 0.87
N PHE A 96 11.47 -5.59 0.02
CA PHE A 96 11.90 -5.86 -1.35
C PHE A 96 13.25 -6.60 -1.38
#